data_AF-A0A6L9QID7-F1
#
_entry.id   AF-A0A6L9QID7-F1
#
_cell.length_a   1.000
_cell.length_b   1.000
_cell.length_c   1.000
_cell.angle_alpha   90.00
_cell.angle_beta   90.00
_cell.angle_gamma   90.00
#
_symmetry.space_group_name_H-M   'P 1'
#
loop_
_entity.id
_entity.type
_entity.pdbx_description
1 polymer ?
#
loop_
_entity_poly.entity_id
_entity_poly.type
_entity_poly.pdbx_seq_one_letter_code
_entity_poly.pdbx_strand_id
1 'polypeptide(L)'
;ALVTLGVYRESREADSGVAELFARARDLADAAGDSSQAALRARFQYARTKFDRGDLAGAAAATDEGVRFALDNGVEWSMFGTAIRTLRYLVRYTTGDWAEADRLAAGFPLQVVRPAEAQVSAYALFVEVARGLPVVEERLRWLAPLWHEDQLANYIARGLAAEHALWRDEPEAVLEHVDSIAKTLYGDGATFIRIAATGLWAHAELAARARAAGDADAVRRAAEA
;
A
#
# COMPACT_ATOMS: atom_id res chain seq x y z
N ALA A 1 9.68 12.20 -21.22
CA ALA A 1 9.13 13.53 -20.85
C ALA A 1 7.69 13.46 -20.30
N LEU A 2 6.74 12.81 -20.99
CA LEU A 2 5.32 12.82 -20.57
C LEU A 2 5.04 12.22 -19.19
N VAL A 3 5.73 11.14 -18.79
CA VAL A 3 5.56 10.58 -17.43
C VAL A 3 5.86 11.63 -16.36
N THR A 4 6.96 12.37 -16.50
CA THR A 4 7.35 13.41 -15.54
C THR A 4 6.33 14.55 -15.50
N LEU A 5 5.82 14.97 -16.66
CA LEU A 5 4.77 15.98 -16.75
C LEU A 5 3.47 15.51 -16.07
N GLY A 6 3.08 14.24 -16.29
CA GLY A 6 1.90 13.65 -15.66
C GLY A 6 2.00 13.66 -14.13
N VAL A 7 3.13 13.19 -13.58
CA VAL A 7 3.38 13.22 -12.12
C VAL A 7 3.37 14.64 -11.57
N TYR A 8 3.97 15.60 -12.28
CA TYR A 8 3.97 17.00 -11.88
C TYR A 8 2.54 17.56 -11.80
N ARG A 9 1.73 17.36 -12.84
CA ARG A 9 0.34 17.83 -12.86
C ARG A 9 -0.51 17.18 -11.79
N GLU A 10 -0.43 15.85 -11.63
CA GLU A 10 -1.19 15.11 -10.62
C GLU A 10 -0.95 15.65 -9.19
N SER A 11 0.29 16.05 -8.88
CA SER A 11 0.62 16.61 -7.56
C SER A 11 0.08 18.03 -7.29
N ARG A 12 -0.42 18.73 -8.32
CA ARG A 12 -0.85 20.13 -8.23
C ARG A 12 -2.29 20.36 -8.65
N GLU A 13 -2.83 19.48 -9.48
CA GLU A 13 -4.08 19.64 -10.19
C GLU A 13 -4.95 18.40 -9.97
N ALA A 14 -6.23 18.60 -9.65
CA ALA A 14 -7.24 17.54 -9.67
C ALA A 14 -7.71 17.24 -11.11
N ASP A 15 -6.77 17.19 -12.08
CA ASP A 15 -7.07 17.14 -13.50
C ASP A 15 -7.38 15.71 -14.00
N SER A 16 -8.50 15.58 -14.69
CA SER A 16 -8.89 14.37 -15.42
C SER A 16 -7.98 14.02 -16.60
N GLY A 17 -7.28 15.00 -17.19
CA GLY A 17 -6.38 14.82 -18.33
C GLY A 17 -5.07 14.08 -18.01
N VAL A 18 -4.73 13.90 -16.74
CA VAL A 18 -3.52 13.16 -16.30
C VAL A 18 -3.56 11.69 -16.74
N ALA A 19 -4.74 11.07 -16.73
CA ALA A 19 -4.88 9.67 -17.14
C ALA A 19 -4.52 9.47 -18.63
N GLU A 20 -4.96 10.40 -19.49
CA GLU A 20 -4.62 10.40 -20.91
C GLU A 20 -3.13 10.65 -21.15
N LEU A 21 -2.49 11.51 -20.35
CA LEU A 21 -1.04 11.73 -20.41
C LEU A 21 -0.25 10.46 -20.12
N PHE A 22 -0.65 9.67 -19.11
CA PHE A 22 0.02 8.40 -18.81
C PHE A 22 -0.24 7.34 -19.88
N ALA A 23 -1.45 7.27 -20.45
CA ALA A 23 -1.74 6.40 -21.58
C ALA A 23 -0.84 6.72 -22.78
N ARG A 24 -0.77 8.00 -23.16
CA ARG A 24 0.09 8.45 -24.26
C ARG A 24 1.57 8.25 -23.97
N ALA A 25 1.99 8.40 -22.72
CA ALA A 25 3.37 8.14 -22.31
C ALA A 25 3.75 6.66 -22.49
N ARG A 26 2.85 5.73 -22.16
CA ARG A 26 3.03 4.30 -22.42
C ARG A 26 3.16 4.03 -23.91
N ASP A 27 2.21 4.52 -24.71
CA ASP A 27 2.18 4.27 -26.16
C ASP A 27 3.45 4.79 -26.86
N LEU A 28 3.93 5.96 -26.47
CA LEU A 28 5.19 6.50 -26.99
C LEU A 28 6.42 5.69 -26.56
N ALA A 29 6.44 5.18 -25.32
CA ALA A 29 7.55 4.35 -24.87
C ALA A 29 7.59 3.01 -25.61
N ASP A 30 6.43 2.46 -25.94
CA ASP A 30 6.30 1.22 -26.73
C ASP A 30 6.74 1.41 -28.17
N ALA A 31 6.36 2.55 -28.78
CA ALA A 31 6.76 2.88 -30.14
C ALA A 31 8.26 3.18 -30.26
N ALA A 32 8.88 3.76 -29.23
CA ALA A 32 10.30 4.09 -29.25
C ALA A 32 11.20 2.85 -29.15
N GLY A 33 10.87 1.91 -28.25
CA GLY A 33 11.65 0.68 -28.06
C GLY A 33 13.06 0.87 -27.47
N ASP A 34 13.46 2.10 -27.13
CA ASP A 34 14.86 2.43 -26.77
C ASP A 34 15.26 2.04 -25.34
N SER A 35 14.30 1.88 -24.42
CA SER A 35 14.61 1.60 -23.00
C SER A 35 13.50 0.86 -22.27
N SER A 36 13.74 -0.40 -21.90
CA SER A 36 12.80 -1.21 -21.13
C SER A 36 12.51 -0.63 -19.75
N GLN A 37 13.46 0.07 -19.11
CA GLN A 37 13.21 0.74 -17.84
C GLN A 37 12.27 1.95 -17.98
N ALA A 38 12.47 2.77 -19.01
CA ALA A 38 11.58 3.90 -19.28
C ALA A 38 10.17 3.43 -19.66
N ALA A 39 10.09 2.38 -20.48
CA ALA A 39 8.84 1.75 -20.88
C ALA A 39 8.09 1.12 -19.70
N LEU A 40 8.81 0.51 -18.75
CA LEU A 40 8.21 -0.04 -17.54
C LEU A 40 7.75 1.05 -16.57
N ARG A 41 8.50 2.15 -16.43
CA ARG A 41 8.04 3.33 -15.69
C ARG A 41 6.73 3.88 -16.25
N ALA A 42 6.60 3.97 -17.58
CA ALA A 42 5.37 4.45 -18.21
C ALA A 42 4.18 3.50 -17.96
N ARG A 43 4.41 2.18 -18.08
CA ARG A 43 3.42 1.14 -17.76
C ARG A 43 2.95 1.20 -16.31
N PHE A 44 3.88 1.35 -15.37
CA PHE A 44 3.54 1.48 -13.95
C PHE A 44 2.62 2.67 -13.70
N GLN A 45 2.95 3.85 -14.25
CA GLN A 45 2.13 5.04 -14.04
C GLN A 45 0.76 4.92 -14.72
N TYR A 46 0.70 4.31 -15.89
CA TYR A 46 -0.56 3.99 -16.57
C TYR A 46 -1.44 3.03 -15.75
N ALA A 47 -0.86 1.96 -15.21
CA ALA A 47 -1.59 1.02 -14.37
C ALA A 47 -2.04 1.67 -13.05
N ARG A 48 -1.17 2.44 -12.40
CA ARG A 48 -1.45 3.13 -11.14
C ARG A 48 -2.60 4.13 -11.30
N THR A 49 -2.58 4.97 -12.34
CA THR A 49 -3.65 5.96 -12.52
C THR A 49 -5.02 5.31 -12.74
N LYS A 50 -5.08 4.11 -13.33
CA LYS A 50 -6.33 3.34 -13.41
C LYS A 50 -6.79 2.85 -12.04
N PHE A 51 -5.86 2.29 -11.25
CA PHE A 51 -6.14 1.83 -9.90
C PHE A 51 -6.63 2.97 -9.00
N ASP A 52 -5.91 4.10 -8.97
CA ASP A 52 -6.23 5.27 -8.14
C ASP A 52 -7.60 5.88 -8.49
N ARG A 53 -8.07 5.70 -9.73
CA ARG A 53 -9.39 6.17 -10.20
C ARG A 53 -10.50 5.11 -10.08
N GLY A 54 -10.19 3.93 -9.55
CA GLY A 54 -11.16 2.85 -9.38
C GLY A 54 -11.48 2.05 -10.64
N ASP A 55 -10.76 2.23 -11.75
CA ASP A 55 -10.82 1.34 -12.92
C ASP A 55 -10.06 0.05 -12.62
N LEU A 56 -10.63 -0.79 -11.75
CA LEU A 56 -9.97 -2.00 -11.27
C LEU A 56 -9.77 -3.05 -12.37
N ALA A 57 -10.73 -3.18 -13.29
CA ALA A 57 -10.61 -4.09 -14.43
C ALA A 57 -9.50 -3.64 -15.38
N GLY A 58 -9.43 -2.35 -15.72
CA GLY A 58 -8.35 -1.81 -16.52
C GLY A 58 -6.99 -1.87 -15.82
N ALA A 59 -6.94 -1.62 -14.50
CA ALA A 59 -5.72 -1.77 -13.71
C ALA A 59 -5.24 -3.22 -13.69
N ALA A 60 -6.16 -4.18 -13.61
CA ALA A 60 -5.86 -5.61 -13.63
C ALA A 60 -5.20 -6.02 -14.95
N ALA A 61 -5.75 -5.59 -16.08
CA ALA A 61 -5.16 -5.83 -17.40
C ALA A 61 -3.79 -5.14 -17.55
N ALA A 62 -3.71 -3.86 -17.18
CA ALA A 62 -2.48 -3.06 -17.31
C ALA A 62 -1.32 -3.60 -16.44
N THR A 63 -1.63 -4.10 -15.24
CA THR A 63 -0.62 -4.71 -14.36
C THR A 63 -0.18 -6.09 -14.86
N ASP A 64 -1.08 -6.92 -15.40
CA ASP A 64 -0.70 -8.19 -16.04
C ASP A 64 0.22 -7.96 -17.25
N GLU A 65 -0.13 -7.01 -18.12
CA GLU A 65 0.71 -6.61 -19.25
C GLU A 65 2.06 -6.07 -18.80
N GLY A 66 2.07 -5.25 -17.75
CA GLY A 66 3.29 -4.66 -17.21
C GLY A 66 4.23 -5.69 -16.58
N VAL A 67 3.69 -6.65 -15.84
CA VAL A 67 4.48 -7.76 -15.28
C VAL A 67 5.03 -8.66 -16.38
N ARG A 68 4.21 -9.01 -17.38
CA ARG A 68 4.69 -9.79 -18.54
C ARG A 68 5.82 -9.06 -19.26
N PHE A 69 5.64 -7.77 -19.56
CA PHE A 69 6.70 -6.96 -20.18
C PHE A 69 7.98 -6.96 -19.35
N ALA A 70 7.88 -6.82 -18.03
CA ALA A 70 9.05 -6.79 -17.16
C ALA A 70 9.85 -8.10 -17.20
N LEU A 71 9.14 -9.24 -17.23
CA LEU A 71 9.73 -10.58 -17.37
C LEU A 71 10.39 -10.76 -18.75
N ASP A 72 9.67 -10.42 -19.82
CA ASP A 72 10.16 -10.60 -21.20
C ASP A 72 11.39 -9.73 -21.49
N ASN A 73 11.61 -8.66 -20.72
CA ASN A 73 12.70 -7.71 -20.90
C ASN A 73 13.78 -7.77 -19.80
N GLY A 74 13.70 -8.71 -18.85
CA GLY A 74 14.71 -8.89 -17.79
C GLY A 74 14.85 -7.68 -16.85
N VAL A 75 13.76 -6.94 -16.61
CA VAL A 75 13.72 -5.74 -15.75
C VAL A 75 12.78 -5.92 -14.55
N GLU A 76 12.45 -7.17 -14.21
CA GLU A 76 11.52 -7.55 -13.16
C GLU A 76 11.97 -7.15 -11.75
N TRP A 77 13.28 -7.06 -11.51
CA TRP A 77 13.88 -6.62 -10.25
C TRP A 77 14.29 -5.14 -10.24
N SER A 78 14.00 -4.41 -11.32
CA SER A 78 14.17 -2.95 -11.31
C SER A 78 13.16 -2.29 -10.37
N MET A 79 13.40 -1.02 -9.99
CA MET A 79 12.46 -0.24 -9.17
C MET A 79 11.00 -0.37 -9.66
N PHE A 80 10.76 -0.17 -10.96
CA PHE A 80 9.41 -0.25 -11.54
C PHE A 80 8.95 -1.69 -11.80
N GLY A 81 9.86 -2.66 -11.87
CA GLY A 81 9.55 -4.10 -11.89
C GLY A 81 8.96 -4.57 -10.57
N THR A 82 9.59 -4.20 -9.47
CA THR A 82 9.06 -4.44 -8.13
C THR A 82 7.74 -3.70 -7.92
N ALA A 83 7.67 -2.41 -8.30
CA ALA A 83 6.47 -1.61 -8.11
C ALA A 83 5.24 -2.11 -8.92
N ILE A 84 5.42 -2.55 -10.17
CA ILE A 84 4.30 -3.10 -10.95
C ILE A 84 3.82 -4.44 -10.37
N ARG A 85 4.73 -5.26 -9.82
CA ARG A 85 4.38 -6.54 -9.19
C ARG A 85 3.58 -6.33 -7.90
N THR A 86 3.99 -5.38 -7.05
CA THR A 86 3.24 -5.06 -5.83
C THR A 86 1.91 -4.38 -6.14
N LEU A 87 1.85 -3.54 -7.19
CA LEU A 87 0.58 -2.98 -7.68
C LEU A 87 -0.35 -4.07 -8.22
N ARG A 88 0.16 -5.04 -9.00
CA ARG A 88 -0.62 -6.20 -9.46
C ARG A 88 -1.25 -6.95 -8.29
N TYR A 89 -0.47 -7.17 -7.24
CA TYR A 89 -0.96 -7.77 -6.00
C TYR A 89 -2.08 -6.92 -5.36
N LEU A 90 -1.85 -5.62 -5.18
CA LEU A 90 -2.88 -4.72 -4.62
C LEU A 90 -4.16 -4.74 -5.44
N VAL A 91 -4.08 -4.71 -6.78
CA VAL A 91 -5.26 -4.78 -7.64
C VAL A 91 -6.04 -6.08 -7.37
N ARG A 92 -5.36 -7.24 -7.32
CA ARG A 92 -6.02 -8.54 -7.06
C ARG A 92 -6.67 -8.57 -5.68
N TYR A 93 -5.96 -8.11 -4.66
CA TYR A 93 -6.48 -7.96 -3.29
C TYR A 93 -7.73 -7.07 -3.25
N THR A 94 -7.66 -5.86 -3.84
CA THR A 94 -8.77 -4.89 -3.85
C THR A 94 -9.98 -5.39 -4.63
N THR A 95 -9.78 -6.18 -5.69
CA THR A 95 -10.89 -6.81 -6.44
C THR A 95 -11.51 -8.02 -5.74
N GLY A 96 -10.94 -8.48 -4.63
CA GLY A 96 -11.39 -9.70 -3.94
C GLY A 96 -10.99 -11.00 -4.64
N ASP A 97 -10.00 -10.97 -5.55
CA ASP A 97 -9.38 -12.18 -6.10
C ASP A 97 -8.36 -12.72 -5.10
N TRP A 98 -8.89 -13.26 -3.99
CA TRP A 98 -8.12 -13.73 -2.84
C TRP A 98 -7.16 -14.86 -3.21
N ALA A 99 -7.55 -15.74 -4.13
CA ALA A 99 -6.72 -16.87 -4.55
C ALA A 99 -5.46 -16.38 -5.28
N GLU A 100 -5.60 -15.43 -6.20
CA GLU A 100 -4.44 -14.85 -6.89
C GLU A 100 -3.62 -13.94 -5.97
N ALA A 101 -4.27 -13.19 -5.07
CA ALA A 101 -3.58 -12.38 -4.06
C ALA A 101 -2.72 -13.27 -3.14
N ASP A 102 -3.26 -14.38 -2.62
CA ASP A 102 -2.51 -15.38 -1.83
C ASP A 102 -1.32 -15.92 -2.63
N ARG A 103 -1.54 -16.34 -3.88
CA ARG A 103 -0.49 -16.90 -4.73
C ARG A 103 0.64 -15.90 -4.95
N LEU A 104 0.32 -14.61 -5.11
CA LEU A 104 1.31 -13.55 -5.25
C LEU A 104 2.04 -13.27 -3.94
N ALA A 105 1.31 -13.16 -2.83
CA ALA A 105 1.87 -12.92 -1.50
C ALA A 105 2.81 -14.04 -1.04
N ALA A 106 2.53 -15.29 -1.41
CA ALA A 106 3.40 -16.44 -1.16
C ALA A 106 4.80 -16.29 -1.81
N GLY A 107 4.92 -15.45 -2.84
CA GLY A 107 6.19 -15.10 -3.47
C GLY A 107 6.93 -13.94 -2.80
N PHE A 108 6.37 -13.30 -1.77
CA PHE A 108 7.02 -12.20 -1.05
C PHE A 108 7.86 -12.73 0.13
N PRO A 109 9.07 -12.20 0.34
CA PRO A 109 9.98 -12.73 1.35
C PRO A 109 9.39 -12.55 2.75
N LEU A 110 9.36 -13.60 3.55
CA LEU A 110 8.93 -13.52 4.95
C LEU A 110 10.02 -12.93 5.84
N GLN A 111 11.23 -13.50 5.75
CA GLN A 111 12.39 -13.05 6.49
C GLN A 111 13.13 -12.01 5.66
N VAL A 112 13.24 -10.79 6.19
CA VAL A 112 13.83 -9.65 5.50
C VAL A 112 14.85 -8.98 6.39
N VAL A 113 15.95 -8.51 5.78
CA VAL A 113 17.02 -7.80 6.49
C VAL A 113 17.43 -6.51 5.78
N ARG A 114 16.73 -6.15 4.70
CA ARG A 114 17.01 -4.94 3.90
C ARG A 114 15.74 -4.16 3.61
N PRO A 115 15.80 -2.82 3.54
CA PRO A 115 14.67 -1.95 3.19
C PRO A 115 13.88 -2.37 1.95
N ALA A 116 14.56 -2.70 0.85
CA ALA A 116 13.91 -3.09 -0.40
C ALA A 116 13.12 -4.41 -0.28
N GLU A 117 13.63 -5.36 0.52
CA GLU A 117 12.94 -6.61 0.81
C GLU A 117 11.73 -6.36 1.72
N ALA A 118 11.88 -5.49 2.72
CA ALA A 118 10.81 -5.10 3.64
C ALA A 118 9.63 -4.46 2.93
N GLN A 119 9.88 -3.58 1.95
CA GLN A 119 8.81 -2.99 1.14
C GLN A 119 7.95 -4.07 0.48
N VAL A 120 8.56 -5.07 -0.17
CA VAL A 120 7.83 -6.16 -0.83
C VAL A 120 7.14 -7.07 0.18
N SER A 121 7.85 -7.44 1.25
CA SER A 121 7.33 -8.27 2.34
C SER A 121 6.07 -7.67 2.96
N ALA A 122 6.07 -6.35 3.23
CA ALA A 122 4.95 -5.67 3.87
C ALA A 122 3.64 -5.78 3.09
N TYR A 123 3.67 -5.94 1.75
CA TYR A 123 2.44 -6.13 0.98
C TYR A 123 1.70 -7.42 1.33
N ALA A 124 2.41 -8.50 1.69
CA ALA A 124 1.75 -9.75 2.09
C ALA A 124 0.84 -9.57 3.33
N LEU A 125 1.13 -8.59 4.20
CA LEU A 125 0.32 -8.31 5.37
C LEU A 125 -1.14 -7.98 5.03
N PHE A 126 -1.43 -7.42 3.85
CA PHE A 126 -2.82 -7.14 3.46
C PHE A 126 -3.68 -8.40 3.49
N VAL A 127 -3.27 -9.47 2.81
CA VAL A 127 -4.05 -10.72 2.78
C VAL A 127 -3.91 -11.51 4.08
N GLU A 128 -2.73 -11.46 4.72
CA GLU A 128 -2.48 -12.19 5.97
C GLU A 128 -3.35 -11.65 7.12
N VAL A 129 -3.44 -10.32 7.27
CA VAL A 129 -4.29 -9.67 8.27
C VAL A 129 -5.77 -9.85 7.94
N ALA A 130 -6.17 -9.59 6.69
CA ALA A 130 -7.57 -9.75 6.27
C ALA A 130 -8.12 -11.16 6.51
N ARG A 131 -7.25 -12.17 6.53
CA ARG A 131 -7.62 -13.58 6.77
C ARG A 131 -7.28 -14.10 8.16
N GLY A 132 -6.73 -13.26 9.04
CA GLY A 132 -6.32 -13.67 10.38
C GLY A 132 -5.27 -14.78 10.39
N LEU A 133 -4.32 -14.75 9.45
CA LEU A 133 -3.30 -15.80 9.36
C LEU A 133 -2.27 -15.68 10.50
N PRO A 134 -1.79 -16.80 11.06
CA PRO A 134 -0.83 -16.77 12.17
C PRO A 134 0.55 -16.22 11.78
N VAL A 135 0.87 -16.19 10.48
CA VAL A 135 2.15 -15.69 9.96
C VAL A 135 2.35 -14.18 10.15
N VAL A 136 1.27 -13.42 10.41
CA VAL A 136 1.32 -11.96 10.62
C VAL A 136 2.35 -11.59 11.68
N GLU A 137 2.36 -12.29 12.81
CA GLU A 137 3.27 -12.02 13.94
C GLU A 137 4.74 -12.23 13.55
N GLU A 138 5.02 -13.31 12.81
CA GLU A 138 6.37 -13.56 12.32
C GLU A 138 6.82 -12.47 11.34
N ARG A 139 5.96 -12.10 10.40
CA ARG A 139 6.28 -11.09 9.41
C ARG A 139 6.51 -9.72 10.06
N LEU A 140 5.64 -9.32 10.99
CA LEU A 140 5.80 -8.06 11.73
C LEU A 140 7.11 -8.03 12.53
N ARG A 141 7.50 -9.15 13.14
CA ARG A 141 8.79 -9.28 13.85
C ARG A 141 10.00 -9.07 12.93
N TRP A 142 9.95 -9.56 11.69
CA TRP A 142 11.02 -9.32 10.70
C TRP A 142 11.02 -7.90 10.14
N LEU A 143 9.85 -7.27 10.02
CA LEU A 143 9.71 -5.90 9.53
C LEU A 143 10.05 -4.83 10.58
N ALA A 144 9.82 -5.11 11.86
CA ALA A 144 9.94 -4.12 12.94
C ALA A 144 11.31 -3.42 13.00
N PRO A 145 12.46 -4.11 12.87
CA PRO A 145 13.75 -3.45 12.83
C PRO A 145 13.92 -2.46 11.67
N LEU A 146 13.23 -2.68 10.55
CA LEU A 146 13.39 -1.92 9.31
C LEU A 146 12.41 -0.75 9.17
N TRP A 147 11.47 -0.58 10.10
CA TRP A 147 10.47 0.50 10.07
C TRP A 147 11.08 1.91 9.99
N HIS A 148 12.24 2.14 10.59
CA HIS A 148 12.87 3.46 10.57
C HIS A 148 13.70 3.70 9.29
N GLU A 149 14.02 2.64 8.55
CA GLU A 149 14.88 2.71 7.36
C GLU A 149 14.10 2.99 6.08
N ASP A 150 12.81 2.63 6.03
CA ASP A 150 11.96 2.80 4.86
C ASP A 150 10.56 3.29 5.20
N GLN A 151 10.22 4.49 4.75
CA GLN A 151 8.95 5.14 5.09
C GLN A 151 7.74 4.42 4.49
N LEU A 152 7.88 3.83 3.30
CA LEU A 152 6.77 3.11 2.66
C LEU A 152 6.53 1.77 3.36
N ALA A 153 7.59 1.02 3.65
CA ALA A 153 7.49 -0.22 4.42
C ALA A 153 6.92 0.06 5.82
N ASN A 154 7.34 1.14 6.48
CA ASN A 154 6.77 1.60 7.75
C ASN A 154 5.27 1.87 7.65
N TYR A 155 4.86 2.67 6.66
CA TYR A 155 3.46 3.00 6.44
C TYR A 155 2.59 1.76 6.24
N ILE A 156 3.02 0.84 5.38
CA ILE A 156 2.28 -0.41 5.11
C ILE A 156 2.29 -1.27 6.37
N ALA A 157 3.46 -1.62 6.90
CA ALA A 157 3.59 -2.58 7.98
C ALA A 157 2.90 -2.12 9.27
N ARG A 158 3.07 -0.86 9.68
CA ARG A 158 2.40 -0.34 10.87
C ARG A 158 0.90 -0.18 10.67
N GLY A 159 0.45 0.20 9.46
CA GLY A 159 -0.98 0.28 9.17
C GLY A 159 -1.65 -1.09 9.27
N LEU A 160 -1.00 -2.15 8.79
CA LEU A 160 -1.53 -3.51 8.91
C LEU A 160 -1.34 -4.10 10.31
N ALA A 161 -0.28 -3.72 11.05
CA ALA A 161 -0.13 -4.07 12.46
C ALA A 161 -1.26 -3.46 13.32
N ALA A 162 -1.66 -2.22 13.03
CA ALA A 162 -2.77 -1.54 13.67
C ALA A 162 -4.11 -2.27 13.41
N GLU A 163 -4.38 -2.66 12.16
CA GLU A 163 -5.56 -3.47 11.83
C GLU A 163 -5.51 -4.85 12.52
N HIS A 164 -4.35 -5.50 12.55
CA HIS A 164 -4.16 -6.77 13.26
C HIS A 164 -4.43 -6.67 14.76
N ALA A 165 -3.98 -5.59 15.41
CA ALA A 165 -4.27 -5.33 16.83
C ALA A 165 -5.78 -5.18 17.09
N LEU A 166 -6.53 -4.55 16.17
CA LEU A 166 -7.99 -4.47 16.27
C LEU A 166 -8.65 -5.86 16.18
N TRP A 167 -8.17 -6.73 15.29
CA TRP A 167 -8.65 -8.12 15.22
C TRP A 167 -8.40 -8.91 16.52
N ARG A 168 -7.40 -8.51 17.31
CA ARG A 168 -7.06 -9.13 18.60
C ARG A 168 -7.65 -8.40 19.81
N ASP A 169 -8.54 -7.43 19.60
CA ASP A 169 -9.17 -6.63 20.65
C ASP A 169 -8.14 -5.85 21.50
N GLU A 170 -7.11 -5.30 20.84
CA GLU A 170 -6.03 -4.51 21.46
C GLU A 170 -6.02 -3.05 20.95
N PRO A 171 -7.07 -2.25 21.21
CA PRO A 171 -7.20 -0.90 20.67
C PRO A 171 -6.11 0.07 21.14
N GLU A 172 -5.53 -0.12 22.33
CA GLU A 172 -4.43 0.71 22.81
C GLU A 172 -3.17 0.59 21.92
N ALA A 173 -2.85 -0.63 21.46
CA ALA A 173 -1.68 -0.88 20.60
C ALA A 173 -1.83 -0.24 19.21
N VAL A 174 -3.07 -0.04 18.74
CA VAL A 174 -3.38 0.63 17.48
C VAL A 174 -2.86 2.06 17.48
N LEU A 175 -3.04 2.78 18.60
CA LEU A 175 -2.72 4.21 18.69
C LEU A 175 -1.20 4.46 18.58
N GLU A 176 -0.37 3.55 19.08
CA GLU A 176 1.09 3.63 18.91
C GLU A 176 1.51 3.54 17.44
N HIS A 177 0.85 2.67 16.66
CA HIS A 177 1.10 2.55 15.23
C HIS A 177 0.60 3.78 14.45
N VAL A 178 -0.59 4.28 14.78
CA VAL A 178 -1.18 5.48 14.15
C VAL A 178 -0.32 6.71 14.40
N ASP A 179 0.07 6.98 15.66
CA ASP A 179 0.93 8.10 16.04
C ASP A 179 2.30 8.02 15.37
N SER A 180 2.87 6.81 15.28
CA SER A 180 4.14 6.61 14.56
C SER A 180 4.04 6.98 13.08
N ILE A 181 2.92 6.68 12.40
CA ILE A 181 2.72 7.05 10.99
C ILE A 181 2.41 8.55 10.86
N ALA A 182 1.64 9.12 11.78
CA ALA A 182 1.29 10.55 11.77
C ALA A 182 2.51 11.48 11.79
N LYS A 183 3.65 11.00 12.32
CA LYS A 183 4.93 11.72 12.37
C LYS A 183 5.78 11.58 11.10
N THR A 184 5.26 10.94 10.05
CA THR A 184 5.97 10.69 8.78
C THR A 184 5.39 11.51 7.63
N LEU A 185 6.01 11.40 6.44
CA LEU A 185 5.47 11.98 5.20
C LEU A 185 4.11 11.41 4.77
N TYR A 186 3.65 10.31 5.40
CA TYR A 186 2.33 9.72 5.18
C TYR A 186 1.31 10.11 6.26
N GLY A 187 1.68 11.03 7.16
CA GLY A 187 0.84 11.50 8.26
C GLY A 187 -0.18 12.56 7.88
N ASP A 188 -0.26 12.95 6.61
CA ASP A 188 -1.17 13.97 6.11
C ASP A 188 -1.89 13.54 4.82
N GLY A 189 -2.86 14.36 4.40
CA GLY A 189 -3.56 14.21 3.13
C GLY A 189 -4.33 12.89 2.98
N ALA A 190 -4.54 12.49 1.71
CA ALA A 190 -5.36 11.34 1.37
C ALA A 190 -4.73 9.98 1.77
N THR A 191 -3.41 9.92 1.87
CA THR A 191 -2.67 8.70 2.23
C THR A 191 -2.91 8.29 3.69
N PHE A 192 -3.21 9.25 4.57
CA PHE A 192 -3.49 9.01 5.98
C PHE A 192 -4.93 8.56 6.27
N ILE A 193 -5.87 8.69 5.33
CA ILE A 193 -7.30 8.39 5.56
C ILE A 193 -7.51 6.99 6.12
N ARG A 194 -6.87 5.96 5.53
CA ARG A 194 -6.98 4.58 6.02
C ARG A 194 -6.48 4.46 7.46
N ILE A 195 -5.34 5.07 7.76
CA ILE A 195 -4.70 5.00 9.08
C ILE A 195 -5.54 5.73 10.13
N ALA A 196 -6.05 6.92 9.80
CA ALA A 196 -6.95 7.68 10.65
C ALA A 196 -8.24 6.91 10.93
N ALA A 197 -8.83 6.24 9.93
CA ALA A 197 -10.02 5.41 10.12
C ALA A 197 -9.76 4.25 11.10
N THR A 198 -8.60 3.59 10.99
CA THR A 198 -8.16 2.55 11.94
C THR A 198 -8.00 3.11 13.37
N GLY A 199 -7.42 4.31 13.51
CA GLY A 199 -7.32 5.00 14.80
C GLY A 199 -8.69 5.37 15.40
N LEU A 200 -9.61 5.86 14.57
CA LEU A 200 -10.98 6.17 14.98
C LEU A 200 -11.72 4.91 15.47
N TRP A 201 -11.51 3.76 14.83
CA TRP A 201 -12.04 2.49 15.32
C TRP A 201 -11.49 2.18 16.72
N ALA A 202 -10.18 2.27 16.93
CA ALA A 202 -9.59 2.06 18.26
C ALA A 202 -10.17 3.00 19.33
N HIS A 203 -10.30 4.30 19.03
CA HIS A 203 -10.92 5.26 19.96
C HIS A 203 -12.38 4.91 20.26
N ALA A 204 -13.14 4.41 19.28
CA ALA A 204 -14.51 3.96 19.49
C ALA A 204 -14.58 2.76 20.45
N GLU A 205 -13.68 1.78 20.32
CA GLU A 205 -13.59 0.62 21.24
C GLU A 205 -13.23 1.06 22.66
N LEU A 206 -12.24 1.95 22.81
CA LEU A 206 -11.86 2.50 24.11
C LEU A 206 -13.01 3.26 24.77
N ALA A 207 -13.73 4.08 24.02
CA ALA A 207 -14.89 4.80 24.52
C ALA A 207 -16.02 3.84 24.95
N ALA A 208 -16.25 2.75 24.21
CA ALA A 208 -17.24 1.74 24.57
C ALA A 208 -16.87 1.03 25.88
N ARG A 209 -15.62 0.62 26.04
CA ARG A 209 -15.10 0.01 27.29
C ARG A 209 -15.20 0.97 28.48
N ALA A 210 -14.82 2.23 28.29
CA ALA A 210 -14.92 3.25 29.33
C ALA A 210 -16.37 3.49 29.78
N ARG A 211 -17.34 3.51 28.85
CA ARG A 211 -18.77 3.58 29.19
C ARG A 211 -19.22 2.38 30.02
N ALA A 212 -18.81 1.17 29.62
CA ALA A 212 -19.15 -0.06 30.36
C ALA A 212 -18.57 -0.06 31.78
N ALA A 213 -17.39 0.54 31.98
CA ALA A 213 -16.74 0.68 33.28
C ALA A 213 -17.23 1.89 34.11
N GLY A 214 -18.05 2.78 33.53
CA GLY A 214 -18.49 4.02 34.18
C GLY A 214 -17.41 5.11 34.29
N ASP A 215 -16.32 5.01 33.54
CA ASP A 215 -15.23 6.01 33.53
C ASP A 215 -15.55 7.16 32.56
N ALA A 216 -16.26 8.18 33.06
CA ALA A 216 -16.65 9.35 32.29
C ALA A 216 -15.47 10.18 31.77
N ASP A 217 -14.30 10.11 32.44
CA ASP A 217 -13.12 10.87 32.03
C ASP A 217 -12.42 10.18 30.87
N ALA A 218 -12.33 8.85 30.89
CA ALA A 218 -11.84 8.07 29.76
C ALA A 218 -12.74 8.21 28.52
N VAL A 219 -14.06 8.29 28.69
CA VAL A 219 -14.98 8.55 27.58
C VAL A 219 -14.70 9.91 26.92
N ARG A 220 -14.48 10.97 27.71
CA ARG A 220 -14.17 12.30 27.16
C ARG A 220 -12.84 12.30 26.41
N ARG A 221 -11.79 11.72 27.00
CA ARG A 221 -10.47 11.61 26.34
C ARG A 221 -10.54 10.89 24.99
N ALA A 222 -11.32 9.81 24.90
CA ALA A 222 -11.47 9.07 23.66
C ALA A 222 -12.30 9.82 22.59
N ALA A 223 -13.15 10.77 22.98
CA ALA A 223 -13.96 11.56 22.06
C ALA A 223 -13.27 12.85 21.57
N GLU A 224 -12.28 13.34 22.32
CA GLU A 224 -11.52 14.57 22.01
C GLU A 224 -10.23 14.30 21.22
N ALA A 225 -9.83 13.03 21.07
CA ALA A 225 -8.67 12.58 20.29
C ALA A 225 -8.96 12.59 18.78
#